data_AF-A0A1H8BGP4-F1
#
_entry.id   AF-A0A1H8BGP4-F1
#
_cell.length_a   1.000
_cell.length_b   1.000
_cell.length_c   1.000
_cell.angle_alpha   90.00
_cell.angle_beta   90.00
_cell.angle_gamma   90.00
#
_symmetry.space_group_name_H-M   'P 1'
#
loop_
_entity.id
_entity.type
_entity.pdbx_description
1 polymer ?
#
loop_
_entity_poly.entity_id
_entity_poly.type
_entity_poly.pdbx_seq_one_letter_code
_entity_poly.pdbx_strand_id
1 'polypeptide(L)' 'MIFALDIFCAHCKQVKTAIRHESEKQKYIMQPSNVYPISICSDCEEELLSRLQNFLKKSIDKEIN' A
#
# COMPACT_ATOMS: atom_id res chain seq x y z
N MET A 1 -3.47 6.43 -18.21
CA MET A 1 -2.02 6.21 -18.43
C MET A 1 -1.51 5.26 -17.36
N ILE A 2 -0.45 4.48 -17.59
CA ILE A 2 0.21 3.72 -16.52
C ILE A 2 1.34 4.60 -15.97
N PHE A 3 1.33 4.87 -14.67
CA PHE A 3 2.42 5.59 -14.01
C PHE A 3 3.17 4.65 -13.07
N ALA A 4 4.49 4.64 -13.20
CA ALA A 4 5.39 3.94 -12.30
C ALA A 4 6.04 4.98 -11.38
N LEU A 5 5.87 4.82 -10.07
CA LEU A 5 6.44 5.68 -9.05
C LEU A 5 7.24 4.85 -8.06
N ASP A 6 8.50 5.19 -7.84
CA ASP A 6 9.26 4.59 -6.75
C ASP A 6 8.80 5.17 -5.41
N ILE A 7 8.47 4.29 -4.47
CA ILE A 7 8.03 4.62 -3.12
C ILE A 7 8.97 3.98 -2.10
N PHE A 8 9.10 4.59 -0.92
CA PHE A 8 9.72 3.93 0.23
C PHE A 8 8.63 3.23 1.05
N CYS A 9 8.68 1.90 1.14
CA CYS A 9 7.71 1.14 1.92
C CYS A 9 7.98 1.28 3.42
N ALA A 10 7.04 1.86 4.15
CA ALA A 10 7.14 2.03 5.60
C ALA A 10 7.13 0.69 6.36
N HIS A 11 6.61 -0.39 5.76
CA HIS A 11 6.54 -1.71 6.38
C HIS A 11 7.84 -2.50 6.22
N CYS A 12 8.23 -2.82 4.97
CA CYS A 12 9.41 -3.63 4.70
C CYS A 12 10.73 -2.83 4.59
N LYS A 13 10.66 -1.49 4.68
CA LYS A 13 11.80 -0.56 4.62
C LYS A 13 12.60 -0.62 3.30
N GLN A 14 11.95 -1.05 2.22
CA GLN A 14 12.55 -1.14 0.88
C GLN A 14 11.94 -0.11 -0.06
N VAL A 15 12.73 0.36 -1.02
CA VAL A 15 12.22 1.12 -2.16
C VAL A 15 11.59 0.16 -3.16
N LYS A 16 10.37 0.47 -3.61
CA LYS A 16 9.59 -0.38 -4.52
C LYS A 16 8.92 0.50 -5.58
N THR A 17 8.85 0.00 -6.81
CA THR A 17 8.11 0.66 -7.88
C THR A 17 6.63 0.32 -7.75
N ALA A 18 5.82 1.32 -7.41
CA ALA A 18 4.37 1.21 -7.41
C ALA A 18 3.86 1.51 -8.84
N ILE A 19 3.19 0.53 -9.45
CA ILE A 19 2.46 0.72 -10.70
C ILE A 19 1.03 1.08 -10.33
N ARG A 20 0.59 2.32 -10.63
CA ARG A 20 -0.79 2.73 -10.40
C ARG A 20 -1.47 3.11 -11.72
N HIS A 21 -2.71 2.65 -11.85
CA HIS A 21 -3.63 3.17 -12.84
C HIS A 21 -4.07 4.56 -12.37
N GLU A 22 -3.96 5.57 -13.24
CA GLU A 22 -4.54 6.88 -12.97
C GLU A 22 -6.04 6.73 -12.71
N SER A 23 -6.43 6.77 -11.44
CA SER A 23 -7.74 7.31 -11.07
C SER A 23 -7.53 8.80 -10.84
N GLU A 24 -8.18 9.60 -11.68
CA GLU A 24 -8.15 11.05 -11.73
C GLU A 24 -8.20 11.64 -10.30
N LYS A 25 -7.07 12.14 -9.77
CA LYS A 25 -6.97 13.21 -8.72
C LYS A 25 -5.61 13.35 -8.04
N GLN A 26 -4.63 12.47 -8.24
CA GLN A 26 -3.33 12.64 -7.58
C GLN A 26 -2.38 13.50 -8.41
N LYS A 27 -2.42 14.82 -8.18
CA LYS A 27 -1.36 15.75 -8.57
C LYS A 27 -0.11 15.42 -7.76
N TYR A 28 0.70 14.46 -8.22
CA TYR A 28 2.02 14.23 -7.65
C TYR A 28 2.91 15.42 -8.02
N ILE A 29 3.19 16.26 -7.02
CA ILE A 29 4.20 17.31 -7.15
C ILE A 29 5.53 16.58 -7.33
N MET A 30 6.21 16.81 -8.46
CA MET A 30 7.54 16.26 -8.70
C MET A 30 8.47 16.71 -7.56
N GLN A 31 8.76 15.80 -6.65
CA GLN A 31 9.72 16.05 -5.57
C GLN A 31 11.15 15.90 -6.11
N PRO A 32 12.15 16.55 -5.49
CA PRO A 32 13.55 16.44 -5.91
C PRO A 32 14.00 14.97 -5.99
N SER A 33 14.92 14.70 -6.93
CA SER A 33 15.29 13.38 -7.48
C SER A 33 15.67 12.27 -6.49
N ASN A 34 15.83 12.59 -5.20
CA ASN A 34 16.29 11.67 -4.16
C ASN A 34 15.27 11.47 -3.03
N VAL A 35 14.04 11.99 -3.17
CA VAL A 35 12.99 11.85 -2.17
C VAL A 35 11.90 10.92 -2.69
N TYR A 36 11.82 9.74 -2.09
CA TYR A 36 10.74 8.80 -2.34
C TYR A 36 9.58 9.09 -1.38
N PRO A 37 8.33 9.20 -1.88
CA PRO A 37 7.18 9.29 -1.00
C PRO A 37 7.07 8.03 -0.14
N ILE A 38 6.73 8.22 1.13
CA ILE A 38 6.52 7.14 2.09
C ILE A 38 5.12 6.56 1.86
N SER A 39 5.04 5.25 1.64
CA SER A 39 3.78 4.52 1.43
C SER A 39 3.93 3.05 1.85
N ILE A 40 2.98 2.19 1.50
CA ILE A 40 3.05 0.73 1.64
C ILE A 40 3.12 0.12 0.23
N CYS A 41 4.02 -0.84 0.01
CA CYS A 41 4.10 -1.55 -1.26
C CYS A 41 3.00 -2.61 -1.38
N SER A 42 2.64 -2.98 -2.62
CA SER A 42 1.54 -3.92 -2.91
C SER A 42 1.65 -5.23 -2.13
N ASP A 43 2.83 -5.85 -2.09
CA ASP A 43 3.05 -7.11 -1.35
C ASP A 43 2.68 -6.98 0.14
N CYS A 44 3.08 -5.87 0.77
CA CYS A 44 2.78 -5.62 2.18
C CYS A 44 1.32 -5.20 2.39
N GLU A 45 0.72 -4.50 1.43
CA GLU A 45 -0.70 -4.15 1.45
C GLU A 45 -1.57 -5.41 1.42
N GLU A 46 -1.29 -6.35 0.53
CA GLU A 46 -1.98 -7.64 0.45
C GLU A 46 -1.84 -8.45 1.74
N GLU A 47 -0.63 -8.51 2.31
CA GLU A 47 -0.39 -9.19 3.58
C GLU A 47 -1.21 -8.56 4.72
N LEU A 48 -1.19 -7.23 4.84
CA LEU A 48 -1.94 -6.50 5.87
C LEU A 48 -3.45 -6.71 5.71
N LEU A 49 -3.97 -6.64 4.49
CA LEU A 49 -5.38 -6.90 4.20
C LEU A 49 -5.78 -8.33 4.56
N SER A 50 -4.95 -9.32 4.24
CA SER A 50 -5.18 -10.72 4.62
C SER A 50 -5.22 -10.90 6.14
N ARG A 51 -4.27 -10.28 6.87
CA ARG A 51 -4.25 -10.30 8.34
C ARG A 51 -5.50 -9.65 8.95
N LEU A 52 -5.93 -8.50 8.40
CA LEU A 52 -7.14 -7.80 8.83
C LEU A 52 -8.40 -8.64 8.59
N GLN A 53 -8.54 -9.26 7.42
CA GLN A 53 -9.66 -10.15 7.11
C GLN A 53 -9.70 -11.36 8.05
N ASN A 54 -8.56 -11.97 8.32
CA ASN A 54 -8.47 -13.08 9.27
C ASN A 54 -8.83 -12.67 10.70
N PHE A 55 -8.44 -11.47 11.12
CA PHE A 55 -8.83 -10.92 12.41
C PHE A 55 -10.35 -10.71 12.49
N LEU A 56 -10.94 -10.06 11.49
CA LEU A 56 -12.37 -9.80 11.43
C LEU A 56 -13.21 -11.09 11.42
N LYS A 57 -12.77 -12.12 10.70
CA LYS A 57 -13.44 -13.45 10.73
C LYS A 57 -13.41 -14.05 12.13
N LYS A 58 -12.24 -14.04 12.78
CA LYS A 58 -12.09 -14.58 14.15
C LYS A 58 -12.89 -13.83 15.21
N SER A 59 -13.14 -12.53 15.04
CA SER A 59 -14.00 -11.78 15.96
C SER A 59 -15.48 -12.11 15.77
N ILE A 60 -15.93 -12.31 14.52
CA ILE A 60 -17.33 -12.68 14.22
C ILE A 60 -17.64 -14.08 14.76
N ASP A 61 -16.74 -15.04 14.57
CA ASP A 61 -16.94 -16.43 15.05
C ASP A 61 -17.00 -16.54 16.59
N LYS A 62 -16.48 -15.53 17.30
CA LYS A 62 -16.53 -15.44 18.77
C LYS A 62 -17.78 -14.78 19.32
N GLU A 63 -18.52 -14.01 18.52
CA GLU A 63 -19.80 -13.41 18.94
C GLU A 63 -21.01 -14.32 18.62
N ILE A 64 -20.84 -15.29 17.71
CA ILE A 64 -21.90 -16.23 17.30
C ILE A 64 -21.93 -17.50 18.18
N ASN A 65 -20.89 -17.74 19.01
CA ASN A 65 -20.87 -18.81 20.04
C ASN A 65 -21.02 -18.22 21.44
#